data_AF-A0A0W0DZV7-F1
#
_entry.id   AF-A0A0W0DZV7-F1
#
_cell.length_a   1.000
_cell.length_b   1.000
_cell.length_c   1.000
_cell.angle_alpha   90.00
_cell.angle_beta   90.00
_cell.angle_gamma   90.00
#
_symmetry.space_group_name_H-M   'P 1'
#
loop_
_entity.id
_entity.type
_entity.pdbx_description
1 polymer ?
#
loop_
_entity_poly.entity_id
_entity_poly.type
_entity_poly.pdbx_seq_one_letter_code
_entity_poly.pdbx_strand_id
1 'polypeptide(L)'
;MTLEYEQFVQQLTRLAESRELYKNLPLLRHDLVHSPCCLHLTVPNSTRNTGGHIELLITFSRVYREPLLLIRVWATTALDGIETSQLAHSAETMATLRIPSYLTLGLDTILDAQYPHALQGAWYSVHPCDTRDIVGDDVTVRDTYLDRWVSVFLLWVCR
;
A
#
# COMPACT_ATOMS: atom_id res chain seq x y z
N MET A 1 4.61 19.64 -6.55
CA MET A 1 4.71 19.15 -7.96
C MET A 1 3.69 18.04 -8.12
N THR A 2 2.88 18.05 -9.18
CA THR A 2 1.97 16.95 -9.51
C THR A 2 2.71 15.92 -10.38
N LEU A 3 2.75 14.65 -9.96
CA LEU A 3 3.33 13.56 -10.74
C LEU A 3 2.36 13.22 -11.89
N GLU A 4 2.84 13.15 -13.13
CA GLU A 4 1.98 12.69 -14.24
C GLU A 4 1.75 11.18 -14.15
N TYR A 5 0.60 10.71 -14.63
CA TYR A 5 0.26 9.29 -14.57
C TYR A 5 1.28 8.42 -15.32
N GLU A 6 1.76 8.87 -16.48
CA GLU A 6 2.77 8.16 -17.27
C GLU A 6 4.10 8.05 -16.52
N GLN A 7 4.48 9.11 -15.78
CA GLN A 7 5.68 9.10 -14.94
C GLN A 7 5.52 8.15 -13.76
N PHE A 8 4.33 8.13 -13.14
CA PHE A 8 4.00 7.16 -12.11
C PHE A 8 4.14 5.72 -12.63
N VAL A 9 3.54 5.40 -13.79
CA VAL A 9 3.63 4.06 -14.40
C VAL A 9 5.08 3.65 -14.64
N GLN A 10 5.91 4.54 -15.19
CA GLN A 10 7.33 4.28 -15.45
C GLN A 10 8.12 4.05 -14.15
N GLN A 11 7.89 4.87 -13.13
CA GLN A 11 8.55 4.73 -11.83
C GLN A 11 8.09 3.46 -11.10
N LEU A 12 6.77 3.16 -11.11
CA LEU A 12 6.21 1.98 -10.47
C LEU A 12 6.71 0.69 -11.11
N THR A 13 6.83 0.66 -12.44
CA THR A 13 7.38 -0.49 -13.17
C THR A 13 8.83 -0.74 -12.79
N ARG A 14 9.68 0.31 -12.79
CA ARG A 14 11.09 0.19 -12.34
C ARG A 14 11.22 -0.25 -10.89
N LEU A 15 10.36 0.26 -10.01
CA LEU A 15 10.28 -0.12 -8.61
C LEU A 15 9.89 -1.60 -8.43
N ALA A 16 8.91 -2.08 -9.19
CA ALA A 16 8.44 -3.47 -9.19
C ALA A 16 9.51 -4.45 -9.71
N GLU A 17 10.25 -4.05 -10.74
CA GLU A 17 11.31 -4.86 -11.35
C GLU A 17 12.57 -4.93 -10.48
N SER A 18 13.04 -3.78 -9.97
CA SER A 18 14.28 -3.72 -9.18
C SER A 18 14.13 -4.31 -7.78
N ARG A 19 12.97 -4.10 -7.14
CA ARG A 19 12.66 -4.48 -5.74
C ARG A 19 13.60 -3.92 -4.68
N GLU A 20 14.60 -3.12 -5.04
CA GLU A 20 15.71 -2.75 -4.16
C GLU A 20 15.26 -2.07 -2.85
N LEU A 21 14.20 -1.27 -2.91
CA LEU A 21 13.69 -0.53 -1.75
C LEU A 21 12.96 -1.40 -0.72
N TYR A 22 12.31 -2.48 -1.16
CA TYR A 22 11.49 -3.33 -0.31
C TYR A 22 11.90 -4.80 -0.34
N LYS A 23 13.09 -5.11 -0.87
CA LYS A 23 13.66 -6.47 -0.92
C LYS A 23 13.77 -7.16 0.43
N ASN A 24 13.86 -6.37 1.50
CA ASN A 24 13.95 -6.87 2.88
C ASN A 24 12.57 -7.07 3.52
N LEU A 25 11.47 -6.66 2.87
CA LEU A 25 10.14 -6.99 3.37
C LEU A 25 9.91 -8.49 3.20
N PRO A 26 9.33 -9.17 4.19
CA PRO A 26 8.98 -10.58 4.08
C PRO A 26 7.78 -10.74 3.13
N LEU A 27 8.01 -10.68 1.82
CA LEU A 27 6.92 -10.74 0.84
C LEU A 27 6.40 -12.18 0.68
N LEU A 28 5.10 -12.36 0.85
CA LEU A 28 4.35 -13.53 0.41
C LEU A 28 4.01 -13.45 -1.09
N ARG A 29 3.75 -12.23 -1.59
CA ARG A 29 3.41 -11.97 -2.99
C ARG A 29 3.84 -10.57 -3.44
N HIS A 30 4.13 -10.45 -4.73
CA HIS A 30 4.43 -9.21 -5.43
C HIS A 30 3.88 -9.30 -6.87
N ASP A 31 2.87 -8.49 -7.19
CA ASP A 31 2.24 -8.45 -8.51
C ASP A 31 2.17 -7.01 -9.04
N LEU A 32 2.75 -6.77 -10.22
CA LEU A 32 2.51 -5.54 -10.98
C LEU A 32 1.29 -5.76 -11.89
N VAL A 33 0.24 -4.98 -11.68
CA VAL A 33 -0.91 -4.90 -12.57
C VAL A 33 -0.69 -3.69 -13.48
N HIS A 34 -0.92 -3.85 -14.79
CA HIS A 34 -0.70 -2.76 -15.76
C HIS A 34 -1.96 -1.94 -16.06
N SER A 35 -3.16 -2.45 -15.77
CA SER A 35 -4.43 -1.77 -16.05
C SER A 35 -5.50 -2.04 -14.97
N PRO A 36 -5.80 -1.07 -14.09
CA PRO A 36 -5.03 0.15 -13.83
C PRO A 36 -3.62 -0.21 -13.31
N CYS A 37 -2.65 0.68 -13.55
CA CYS A 37 -1.27 0.41 -13.12
C CYS A 37 -1.17 0.49 -11.59
N CYS A 38 -0.87 -0.64 -10.94
CA CYS A 38 -0.70 -0.71 -9.50
C CYS A 38 0.23 -1.85 -9.10
N LEU A 39 0.89 -1.70 -7.95
CA LEU A 39 1.77 -2.70 -7.38
C LEU A 39 1.14 -3.26 -6.12
N HIS A 40 0.80 -4.55 -6.16
CA HIS A 40 0.21 -5.29 -5.06
C HIS A 40 1.27 -6.11 -4.34
N LEU A 41 1.44 -5.85 -3.05
CA LEU A 41 2.35 -6.56 -2.16
C LEU A 41 1.55 -7.25 -1.06
N THR A 42 1.96 -8.46 -0.71
CA THR A 42 1.41 -9.19 0.42
C THR A 42 2.54 -9.53 1.39
N VAL A 43 2.36 -9.24 2.68
CA VAL A 43 3.33 -9.56 3.74
C VAL A 43 2.63 -10.30 4.89
N PRO A 44 3.32 -11.15 5.67
CA PRO A 44 2.75 -11.79 6.85
C PRO A 44 2.28 -10.77 7.87
N ASN A 45 1.17 -11.06 8.54
CA ASN A 45 0.78 -10.32 9.72
C ASN A 45 1.50 -10.89 10.95
N SER A 46 2.72 -10.40 11.23
CA SER A 46 3.57 -10.88 12.32
C SER A 46 3.11 -10.43 13.72
N THR A 47 2.15 -9.51 13.80
CA THR A 47 1.67 -8.95 15.08
C THR A 47 0.59 -9.79 15.75
N ARG A 48 0.00 -10.77 15.05
CA ARG A 48 -1.02 -11.65 15.61
C ARG A 48 -0.49 -13.07 15.81
N ASN A 49 -0.79 -13.65 16.97
CA ASN A 49 -0.59 -15.08 17.25
C ASN A 49 -1.52 -15.97 16.40
N THR A 50 -2.62 -15.40 15.93
CA THR A 50 -3.51 -15.99 14.92
C THR A 50 -2.99 -15.57 13.55
N GLY A 51 -2.75 -16.51 12.63
CA GLY A 51 -2.17 -16.22 11.32
C GLY A 51 -2.91 -15.14 10.50
N GLY A 52 -2.37 -14.81 9.33
CA GLY A 52 -2.95 -13.84 8.41
C GLY A 52 -1.89 -13.06 7.65
N HIS A 53 -2.34 -12.04 6.92
CA HIS A 53 -1.48 -11.24 6.06
C HIS A 53 -1.97 -9.81 5.94
N ILE A 54 -1.05 -8.93 5.55
CA ILE A 54 -1.31 -7.54 5.23
C ILE A 54 -1.12 -7.40 3.74
N GLU A 55 -2.06 -6.74 3.09
CA GLU A 55 -1.95 -6.39 1.67
C GLU A 55 -1.75 -4.89 1.53
N LEU A 56 -0.84 -4.53 0.62
CA LEU A 56 -0.43 -3.17 0.34
C LEU A 56 -0.60 -2.96 -1.16
N LEU A 57 -1.28 -1.89 -1.55
CA LEU A 57 -1.48 -1.54 -2.95
C LEU A 57 -0.97 -0.13 -3.19
N ILE A 58 0.08 -0.01 -4.00
CA ILE A 58 0.54 1.29 -4.50
C ILE A 58 -0.20 1.55 -5.82
N THR A 59 -1.02 2.59 -5.83
CA THR A 59 -1.80 3.03 -7.00
C THR A 59 -1.67 4.55 -7.17
N PHE A 60 -2.42 5.14 -8.09
CA PHE A 60 -2.35 6.57 -8.41
C PHE A 60 -3.72 7.23 -8.32
N SER A 61 -3.82 8.30 -7.53
CA SER A 61 -4.98 9.17 -7.56
C SER A 61 -4.89 10.09 -8.77
N ARG A 62 -5.78 9.92 -9.75
CA ARG A 62 -5.89 10.87 -10.86
C ARG A 62 -6.45 12.23 -10.44
N VAL A 63 -7.22 12.27 -9.35
CA VAL A 63 -7.80 13.51 -8.81
C VAL A 63 -6.73 14.36 -8.14
N TYR A 64 -5.92 13.76 -7.25
CA TYR A 64 -4.87 14.46 -6.53
C TYR A 64 -3.53 14.49 -7.27
N ARG A 65 -3.39 13.66 -8.31
CA ARG A 65 -2.17 13.48 -9.11
C ARG A 65 -0.96 13.07 -8.24
N GLU A 66 -1.22 12.13 -7.34
CA GLU A 66 -0.28 11.62 -6.34
C GLU A 66 -0.39 10.09 -6.21
N PRO A 67 0.71 9.41 -5.86
CA PRO A 67 0.66 8.01 -5.44
C PRO A 67 -0.21 7.83 -4.20
N LEU A 68 -0.94 6.73 -4.15
CA LEU A 68 -1.75 6.31 -3.01
C LEU A 68 -1.22 4.98 -2.49
N LEU A 69 -1.09 4.87 -1.17
CA LEU A 69 -0.92 3.58 -0.50
C LEU A 69 -2.26 3.16 0.08
N LEU A 70 -2.79 2.06 -0.42
CA LEU A 70 -3.96 1.42 0.16
C LEU A 70 -3.52 0.18 0.94
N ILE A 71 -4.15 -0.07 2.08
CA ILE A 71 -3.83 -1.19 2.98
C ILE A 71 -5.09 -1.94 3.36
N ARG A 72 -5.00 -3.27 3.43
CA ARG A 72 -5.97 -4.09 4.15
C ARG A 72 -5.28 -5.15 4.99
N VAL A 73 -5.85 -5.41 6.16
CA VAL A 73 -5.33 -6.42 7.09
C VAL A 73 -6.29 -7.59 7.09
N TRP A 74 -5.76 -8.78 6.89
CA TRP A 74 -6.48 -10.03 6.99
C TRP A 74 -6.08 -10.75 8.26
N ALA A 75 -7.08 -11.26 8.98
CA ALA A 75 -6.91 -12.12 10.14
C ALA A 75 -7.46 -13.50 9.82
N THR A 76 -6.72 -14.53 10.20
CA THR A 76 -7.23 -15.90 10.22
C THR A 76 -7.92 -16.13 11.56
N THR A 77 -9.22 -16.42 11.53
CA THR A 77 -10.03 -16.74 12.72
C THR A 77 -10.61 -18.14 12.56
N ALA A 78 -10.76 -18.87 13.67
CA ALA A 78 -11.45 -20.15 13.66
C ALA A 78 -12.93 -19.92 14.00
N LEU A 79 -13.81 -20.16 13.04
CA LEU A 79 -15.26 -20.16 13.25
C LEU A 79 -15.74 -21.61 13.20
N ASP A 80 -16.31 -22.10 14.29
CA ASP A 80 -16.78 -23.50 14.42
C ASP A 80 -15.71 -24.56 14.07
N GLY A 81 -14.45 -24.28 14.40
CA GLY A 81 -13.32 -25.17 14.11
C GLY A 81 -12.82 -25.13 12.65
N ILE A 82 -13.40 -24.28 11.81
CA ILE A 82 -12.96 -24.04 10.43
C ILE A 82 -12.13 -22.75 10.41
N GLU A 83 -10.93 -22.80 9.86
CA GLU A 83 -10.13 -21.61 9.63
C GLU A 83 -10.77 -20.75 8.53
N THR A 84 -11.05 -19.50 8.86
CA THR A 84 -11.63 -18.50 7.96
C THR A 84 -10.72 -17.29 7.90
N SER A 85 -10.63 -16.65 6.74
CA SER A 85 -9.91 -15.38 6.58
C SER A 85 -10.91 -14.24 6.52
N GLN A 86 -10.72 -13.24 7.37
CA GLN A 86 -11.63 -12.11 7.49
C GLN A 86 -10.84 -10.80 7.42
N LEU A 87 -11.47 -9.80 6.79
CA LEU A 87 -10.94 -8.44 6.77
C LEU A 87 -11.04 -7.84 8.17
N ALA A 88 -9.94 -7.34 8.70
CA ALA A 88 -9.94 -6.66 9.99
C ALA A 88 -10.67 -5.32 9.88
N HIS A 89 -11.52 -5.03 10.86
CA HIS A 89 -12.17 -3.72 10.97
C HIS A 89 -11.16 -2.60 11.29
N SER A 90 -11.58 -1.34 11.16
CA SER A 90 -10.69 -0.17 11.24
C SER A 90 -9.90 -0.10 12.54
N ALA A 91 -10.54 -0.32 13.69
CA ALA A 91 -9.89 -0.33 15.00
C ALA A 91 -8.81 -1.40 15.10
N GLU A 92 -9.07 -2.59 14.55
CA GLU A 92 -8.12 -3.70 14.53
C GLU A 92 -6.98 -3.45 13.56
N THR A 93 -7.27 -2.88 12.39
CA THR A 93 -6.26 -2.48 11.41
C THR A 93 -5.31 -1.44 12.02
N MET A 94 -5.84 -0.42 12.70
CA MET A 94 -5.06 0.60 13.40
C MET A 94 -4.21 0.02 14.55
N ALA A 95 -4.73 -0.98 15.28
CA ALA A 95 -3.97 -1.63 16.35
C ALA A 95 -2.87 -2.55 15.81
N THR A 96 -3.09 -3.19 14.65
CA THR A 96 -2.15 -4.10 13.98
C THR A 96 -1.01 -3.31 13.34
N LEU A 97 -1.36 -2.23 12.63
CA LEU A 97 -0.41 -1.39 11.93
C LEU A 97 0.20 -0.42 12.95
N ARG A 98 1.51 -0.51 13.19
CA ARG A 98 2.26 0.49 13.98
C ARG A 98 2.47 1.77 13.17
N ILE A 99 1.36 2.42 12.79
CA ILE A 99 1.37 3.57 11.88
C ILE A 99 2.18 4.71 12.53
N PRO A 100 3.20 5.24 11.84
CA PRO A 100 3.92 6.41 12.32
C PRO A 100 2.97 7.57 12.59
N SER A 101 3.23 8.36 13.63
CA SER A 101 2.34 9.45 14.07
C SER A 101 2.11 10.56 13.03
N TYR A 102 2.94 10.62 11.99
CA TYR A 102 2.82 11.56 10.88
C TYR A 102 1.96 11.02 9.70
N LEU A 103 1.47 9.78 9.80
CA LEU A 103 0.55 9.17 8.85
C LEU A 103 -0.80 8.90 9.51
N THR A 104 -1.85 8.94 8.72
CA THR A 104 -3.21 8.62 9.16
C THR A 104 -3.87 7.64 8.20
N LEU A 105 -4.72 6.75 8.70
CA LEU A 105 -5.65 6.03 7.83
C LEU A 105 -6.86 6.91 7.59
N GLY A 106 -7.13 7.19 6.32
CA GLY A 106 -8.34 7.85 5.87
C GLY A 106 -9.47 6.85 5.61
N LEU A 107 -10.47 7.35 4.88
CA LEU A 107 -11.70 6.63 4.56
C LEU A 107 -11.44 5.37 3.72
N ASP A 108 -12.38 4.45 3.85
CA ASP A 108 -12.43 3.23 3.03
C ASP A 108 -12.52 3.62 1.54
N THR A 109 -11.50 3.24 0.79
CA THR A 109 -11.50 3.29 -0.67
C THR A 109 -12.03 1.96 -1.19
N ILE A 110 -13.16 2.01 -1.91
CA ILE A 110 -13.74 0.83 -2.55
C ILE A 110 -13.18 0.72 -3.96
N LEU A 111 -12.43 -0.35 -4.23
CA LEU A 111 -11.96 -0.67 -5.57
C LEU A 111 -13.03 -1.48 -6.31
N ASP A 112 -13.37 -1.02 -7.51
CA ASP A 112 -14.48 -1.54 -8.32
C ASP A 112 -14.02 -2.46 -9.46
N ALA A 113 -14.92 -2.74 -10.40
CA ALA A 113 -14.70 -3.63 -11.54
C ALA A 113 -13.54 -3.22 -12.47
N GLN A 114 -12.98 -2.00 -12.33
CA GLN A 114 -11.79 -1.59 -13.08
C GLN A 114 -10.54 -2.33 -12.61
N TYR A 115 -10.51 -2.80 -11.36
CA TYR A 115 -9.40 -3.56 -10.80
C TYR A 115 -9.63 -5.08 -10.97
N PRO A 116 -8.55 -5.88 -11.05
CA PRO A 116 -8.65 -7.33 -10.97
C PRO A 116 -9.48 -7.78 -9.77
N HIS A 117 -10.29 -8.83 -9.94
CA HIS A 117 -11.22 -9.31 -8.89
C HIS A 117 -10.54 -9.53 -7.53
N ALA A 118 -9.29 -9.99 -7.52
CA ALA A 118 -8.51 -10.20 -6.30
C ALA A 118 -8.28 -8.90 -5.48
N LEU A 119 -8.29 -7.73 -6.12
CA LEU A 119 -8.06 -6.42 -5.49
C LEU A 119 -9.35 -5.66 -5.17
N GLN A 120 -10.50 -6.13 -5.66
CA GLN A 120 -11.78 -5.46 -5.43
C GLN A 120 -12.16 -5.50 -3.94
N GLY A 121 -12.98 -4.53 -3.52
CA GLY A 121 -13.48 -4.41 -2.15
C GLY A 121 -12.88 -3.23 -1.39
N ALA A 122 -13.00 -3.27 -0.06
CA ALA A 122 -12.62 -2.17 0.82
C ALA A 122 -11.13 -2.17 1.18
N TRP A 123 -10.55 -0.97 1.14
CA TRP A 123 -9.17 -0.71 1.52
C TRP A 123 -9.06 0.56 2.35
N TYR A 124 -8.16 0.60 3.32
CA TYR A 124 -7.80 1.81 4.03
C TYR A 124 -6.77 2.61 3.24
N SER A 125 -7.04 3.88 2.98
CA SER A 125 -6.06 4.76 2.35
C SER A 125 -5.12 5.35 3.40
N VAL A 126 -3.80 5.28 3.18
CA VAL A 126 -2.81 5.95 4.02
C VAL A 126 -2.61 7.36 3.49
N HIS A 127 -2.97 8.34 4.30
CA HIS A 127 -2.78 9.75 3.99
C HIS A 127 -1.68 10.35 4.86
N PRO A 128 -0.73 11.08 4.27
CA PRO A 128 0.07 12.02 5.03
C PRO A 128 -0.76 13.28 5.35
N CYS A 129 -0.34 13.98 6.39
CA CYS A 129 -0.82 15.33 6.66
C CYS A 129 -0.32 16.32 5.59
N ASP A 130 0.84 16.06 4.96
CA ASP A 130 1.36 16.85 3.83
C ASP A 130 2.38 16.04 2.97
N THR A 131 1.95 15.46 1.85
CA THR A 131 2.82 14.64 0.97
C THR A 131 3.96 15.46 0.35
N ARG A 132 3.70 16.75 0.12
CA ARG A 132 4.56 17.64 -0.67
C ARG A 132 5.81 18.06 0.10
N ASP A 133 5.62 18.39 1.38
CA ASP A 133 6.71 18.78 2.28
C ASP A 133 7.65 17.62 2.61
N ILE A 134 7.14 16.38 2.57
CA ILE A 134 7.90 15.19 2.99
C ILE A 134 8.75 14.62 1.84
N VAL A 135 8.22 14.59 0.61
CA VAL A 135 8.91 13.95 -0.53
C VAL A 135 9.78 14.94 -1.32
N GLY A 136 9.54 16.24 -1.18
CA GLY A 136 10.22 17.29 -1.92
C GLY A 136 9.76 17.36 -3.37
N ASP A 137 9.58 18.59 -3.87
CA ASP A 137 8.95 18.84 -5.17
C ASP A 137 9.84 19.59 -6.17
N ASP A 138 11.16 19.48 -5.97
CA ASP A 138 12.17 19.98 -6.89
C ASP A 138 12.23 19.12 -8.17
N VAL A 139 12.31 19.78 -9.32
CA VAL A 139 12.41 19.17 -10.65
C VAL A 139 13.60 18.22 -10.76
N THR A 140 14.70 18.52 -10.07
CA THR A 140 15.95 17.74 -10.09
C THR A 140 15.81 16.33 -9.52
N VAL A 141 14.78 16.09 -8.70
CA VAL A 141 14.54 14.81 -8.02
C VAL A 141 13.25 14.14 -8.49
N ARG A 142 12.69 14.56 -9.62
CA ARG A 142 11.42 14.00 -10.15
C ARG A 142 11.51 12.52 -10.48
N ASP A 143 12.63 12.06 -11.03
CA ASP A 143 12.79 10.69 -11.53
C ASP A 143 12.88 9.63 -10.43
N THR A 144 13.15 10.06 -9.20
CA THR A 144 13.23 9.23 -7.98
C THR A 144 12.09 9.55 -7.00
N TYR A 145 11.04 10.24 -7.46
CA TYR A 145 9.93 10.66 -6.60
C TYR A 145 9.27 9.47 -5.90
N LEU A 146 8.91 8.42 -6.65
CA LEU A 146 8.25 7.24 -6.10
C LEU A 146 9.16 6.45 -5.15
N ASP A 147 10.48 6.43 -5.41
CA ASP A 147 11.45 5.79 -4.53
C ASP A 147 11.50 6.45 -3.15
N ARG A 148 11.53 7.79 -3.13
CA ARG A 148 11.45 8.58 -1.89
C ARG A 148 10.10 8.40 -1.22
N TRP A 149 9.02 8.42 -1.99
CA TRP A 149 7.68 8.18 -1.47
C TRP A 149 7.58 6.81 -0.79
N VAL A 150 8.03 5.72 -1.44
CA VAL A 150 8.04 4.38 -0.84
C VAL A 150 8.84 4.32 0.44
N SER A 151 9.98 5.00 0.48
CA SER A 151 10.83 5.06 1.68
C SER A 151 10.11 5.66 2.90
N VAL A 152 9.18 6.59 2.66
CA VAL A 152 8.36 7.25 3.69
C VAL A 152 7.10 6.44 4.01
N PHE A 153 6.40 5.98 2.98
CA PHE A 153 5.03 5.45 3.09
C PHE A 153 4.95 3.94 3.23
N LEU A 154 5.95 3.17 2.80
CA LEU A 154 5.87 1.70 2.78
C LEU A 154 6.75 1.04 3.85
N LEU A 155 7.97 1.53 4.05
CA LEU A 155 9.00 0.78 4.81
C LEU A 155 8.77 0.68 6.32
N TRP A 156 7.72 1.32 6.86
CA TRP A 156 7.31 1.17 8.26
C TRP A 156 6.42 -0.06 8.49
N VAL A 157 5.79 -0.62 7.46
CA VAL A 157 4.76 -1.68 7.59
C VAL A 157 5.28 -2.98 8.23
N CYS A 158 6.59 -3.22 8.21
CA CYS A 158 7.21 -4.43 8.76
C CYS A 158 8.24 -4.16 9.88
N ARG A 159 8.15 -3.00 10.55
CA ARG A 159 8.97 -2.65 11.73
C ARG A 159 8.20 -2.89 13.04
#